data_AF-A0A246S0R0-F1
#
_entry.id   AF-A0A246S0R0-F1
#
_cell.length_a   1.000
_cell.length_b   1.000
_cell.length_c   1.000
_cell.angle_alpha   90.00
_cell.angle_beta   90.00
_cell.angle_gamma   90.00
#
_symmetry.space_group_name_H-M   'P 1'
#
loop_
_entity.id
_entity.type
_entity.pdbx_description
1 polymer ?
#
loop_
_entity_poly.entity_id
_entity_poly.type
_entity_poly.pdbx_seq_one_letter_code
_entity_poly.pdbx_strand_id
1 'polypeptide(L)'
;MDRTTTIIVLAFISLVLGAMATAIFIYVIVPWRRRRRAAKERAANPAPTQANSPPEQPEPYTSAKRTSSVKQHSLFIIFDQPSERSDKQLSEWLREKDAHYEPLKKVFLINGQQPANPITIANAFLPGELPDLFRDERGSEIIKGISLIVKPPLRKRRNQQMVVFVELAKEAATLFNANVLDTEHKAATEETYAQIIGE
;
A
#
# COMPACT_ATOMS: atom_id res chain seq x y z
N MET A 1 -14.29 -45.15 -27.29
CA MET A 1 -14.09 -45.36 -25.84
C MET A 1 -15.41 -45.84 -25.28
N ASP A 2 -15.40 -46.99 -24.62
CA ASP A 2 -16.63 -47.56 -24.07
C ASP A 2 -17.08 -46.77 -22.85
N ARG A 3 -18.40 -46.72 -22.58
CA ARG A 3 -18.94 -45.96 -21.44
C ARG A 3 -18.27 -46.33 -20.12
N THR A 4 -17.92 -47.60 -19.95
CA THR A 4 -17.17 -48.12 -18.79
C THR A 4 -15.79 -47.47 -18.66
N THR A 5 -15.01 -47.38 -19.74
CA THR A 5 -13.70 -46.70 -19.75
C THR A 5 -13.85 -45.23 -19.38
N THR A 6 -14.87 -44.54 -19.93
CA THR A 6 -15.11 -43.12 -19.64
C THR A 6 -15.46 -42.90 -18.16
N ILE A 7 -16.29 -43.76 -17.57
CA ILE A 7 -16.65 -43.68 -16.14
C ILE A 7 -15.43 -43.95 -15.24
N ILE A 8 -14.60 -44.95 -15.58
CA ILE A 8 -13.39 -45.27 -14.82
C ILE A 8 -12.38 -44.11 -14.86
N VAL A 9 -12.15 -43.52 -16.03
CA VAL A 9 -11.26 -42.35 -16.18
C VAL A 9 -11.78 -41.15 -15.40
N LEU A 10 -13.09 -40.86 -15.47
CA LEU A 10 -13.70 -39.75 -14.74
C LEU A 10 -13.60 -39.93 -13.22
N ALA A 11 -13.80 -41.15 -12.72
CA ALA A 11 -13.62 -41.48 -11.30
C ALA A 11 -12.16 -41.30 -10.87
N PHE A 12 -11.19 -41.71 -11.69
CA PHE A 12 -9.76 -41.54 -11.40
C PHE A 12 -9.34 -40.07 -11.35
N ILE A 13 -9.81 -39.25 -12.30
CA ILE A 13 -9.55 -37.80 -12.32
C ILE A 13 -10.13 -37.13 -11.07
N SER A 14 -11.38 -37.47 -10.70
CA SER A 14 -12.03 -36.96 -9.49
C SER A 14 -11.25 -37.31 -8.20
N LEU A 15 -10.78 -38.55 -8.09
CA LEU A 15 -9.98 -39.02 -6.96
C LEU A 15 -8.65 -38.25 -6.84
N VAL A 16 -7.94 -38.05 -7.95
CA VAL A 16 -6.69 -37.27 -7.99
C VAL A 16 -6.94 -35.80 -7.61
N LEU A 17 -8.01 -35.17 -8.12
CA LEU A 17 -8.37 -33.80 -7.74
C LEU A 17 -8.68 -33.67 -6.23
N GLY A 18 -9.42 -34.62 -5.66
CA GLY A 18 -9.73 -34.65 -4.23
C GLY A 18 -8.49 -34.83 -3.35
N ALA A 19 -7.56 -35.70 -3.76
CA ALA A 19 -6.27 -35.88 -3.09
C ALA A 19 -5.40 -34.61 -3.15
N MET A 20 -5.39 -33.92 -4.30
CA MET A 20 -4.63 -32.69 -4.45
C MET A 20 -5.24 -31.53 -3.63
N ALA A 21 -6.56 -31.40 -3.62
CA ALA A 21 -7.27 -30.40 -2.82
C ALA A 21 -7.05 -30.59 -1.32
N THR A 22 -7.08 -31.83 -0.82
CA THR A 22 -6.80 -32.14 0.59
C THR A 22 -5.35 -31.89 0.97
N ALA A 23 -4.39 -32.21 0.09
CA ALA A 23 -2.97 -31.88 0.28
C ALA A 23 -2.75 -30.35 0.39
N ILE A 24 -3.35 -29.56 -0.51
CA ILE A 24 -3.27 -28.08 -0.48
C ILE A 24 -3.93 -27.53 0.80
N PHE A 25 -5.10 -28.06 1.19
CA PHE A 25 -5.78 -27.66 2.41
C PHE A 25 -4.91 -27.89 3.65
N ILE A 26 -4.26 -29.06 3.76
CA ILE A 26 -3.35 -29.36 4.87
C ILE A 26 -2.12 -28.45 4.81
N TYR A 27 -1.47 -28.32 3.66
CA TYR A 27 -0.24 -27.55 3.51
C TYR A 27 -0.40 -26.05 3.76
N VAL A 28 -1.53 -25.45 3.37
CA VAL A 28 -1.76 -24.00 3.51
C VAL A 28 -2.46 -23.65 4.83
N ILE A 29 -3.56 -24.34 5.16
CA ILE A 29 -4.46 -23.90 6.24
C ILE A 29 -3.98 -24.37 7.62
N VAL A 30 -3.31 -25.53 7.73
CA VAL A 30 -2.77 -26.00 9.03
C VAL A 30 -1.66 -25.08 9.56
N PRO A 31 -0.59 -24.71 8.82
CA PRO A 31 0.41 -23.80 9.35
C PRO A 31 -0.14 -22.39 9.59
N TRP A 32 -1.09 -21.93 8.78
CA TRP A 32 -1.75 -20.63 9.01
C TRP A 32 -2.60 -20.62 10.29
N ARG A 33 -3.36 -21.69 10.56
CA ARG A 33 -4.08 -21.89 11.83
C ARG A 33 -3.14 -22.05 13.03
N ARG A 34 -2.00 -22.73 12.89
CA ARG A 34 -0.98 -22.84 13.97
C ARG A 34 -0.41 -21.46 14.33
N ARG A 35 -0.04 -20.63 13.34
CA ARG A 35 0.42 -19.24 13.57
C ARG A 35 -0.63 -18.40 14.30
N ARG A 36 -1.91 -18.51 13.91
CA ARG A 36 -3.02 -17.82 14.58
C ARG A 36 -3.29 -18.29 16.01
N ARG A 37 -3.13 -19.58 16.32
CA ARG A 37 -3.28 -20.11 17.70
C ARG A 37 -2.14 -19.65 18.62
N ALA A 38 -0.89 -19.76 18.17
CA ALA A 38 0.27 -19.27 18.92
C ALA A 38 0.22 -17.75 19.21
N ALA A 39 -0.35 -16.96 18.28
CA ALA A 39 -0.61 -15.53 18.51
C ALA A 39 -1.72 -15.30 19.56
N LYS A 40 -2.76 -16.14 19.60
CA LYS A 40 -3.86 -16.04 20.57
C LYS A 40 -3.45 -16.48 21.98
N GLU A 41 -2.60 -17.50 22.09
CA GLU A 41 -2.00 -17.94 23.36
C GLU A 41 -1.07 -16.88 23.97
N ARG A 42 -0.27 -16.20 23.13
CA ARG A 42 0.55 -15.05 23.59
C ARG A 42 -0.26 -13.82 23.99
N ALA A 43 -1.48 -13.67 23.48
CA ALA A 43 -2.38 -12.57 23.85
C ALA A 43 -3.21 -12.83 25.11
N ALA A 44 -3.25 -14.09 25.60
CA ALA A 44 -4.11 -14.49 26.71
C ALA A 44 -3.51 -14.25 28.12
N ASN A 45 -2.23 -13.90 28.22
CA ASN A 45 -1.56 -13.62 29.50
C ASN A 45 -0.85 -12.24 29.52
N PRO A 46 -1.59 -11.14 29.75
CA PRO A 46 -1.06 -9.92 30.36
C PRO A 46 -1.32 -9.93 31.87
N ALA A 47 -0.28 -9.73 32.69
CA ALA A 47 -0.45 -9.51 34.12
C ALA A 47 -1.18 -8.17 34.40
N PRO A 48 -2.00 -8.07 35.47
CA PRO A 48 -2.89 -6.94 35.66
C PRO A 48 -2.20 -5.76 36.35
N THR A 49 -2.49 -4.53 35.90
CA THR A 49 -2.34 -3.33 36.72
C THR A 49 -3.63 -2.50 36.61
N GLN A 50 -4.24 -2.30 37.77
CA GLN A 50 -5.42 -1.48 38.08
C GLN A 50 -5.10 0.03 37.92
N ALA A 51 -6.04 0.98 37.81
CA ALA A 51 -7.50 0.93 37.63
C ALA A 51 -8.04 2.34 37.27
N ASN A 52 -9.38 2.42 37.10
CA ASN A 52 -10.28 3.57 37.09
C ASN A 52 -10.58 4.26 35.74
N SER A 53 -11.88 4.46 35.53
CA SER A 53 -12.58 4.89 34.31
C SER A 53 -13.67 5.93 34.70
N PRO A 54 -14.66 6.27 33.85
CA PRO A 54 -14.71 7.44 32.95
C PRO A 54 -15.97 8.31 33.29
N PRO A 55 -16.69 9.05 32.40
CA PRO A 55 -16.46 9.51 31.00
C PRO A 55 -16.75 11.05 30.87
N GLU A 56 -17.13 11.72 29.76
CA GLU A 56 -17.26 11.41 28.31
C GLU A 56 -17.18 12.70 27.45
N GLN A 57 -16.37 12.74 26.37
CA GLN A 57 -16.63 13.56 25.16
C GLN A 57 -15.76 13.03 23.99
N PRO A 58 -16.22 12.99 22.72
CA PRO A 58 -15.61 12.12 21.70
C PRO A 58 -14.30 12.67 21.11
N GLU A 59 -13.26 11.84 21.13
CA GLU A 59 -11.97 12.15 20.52
C GLU A 59 -11.96 12.00 18.98
N PRO A 60 -11.16 12.82 18.27
CA PRO A 60 -10.94 12.65 16.83
C PRO A 60 -10.17 11.36 16.53
N TYR A 61 -10.82 10.46 15.79
CA TYR A 61 -10.25 9.46 14.88
C TYR A 61 -8.89 8.86 15.32
N THR A 62 -8.96 7.85 16.18
CA THR A 62 -7.77 7.15 16.71
C THR A 62 -6.91 6.61 15.56
N SER A 63 -5.72 7.20 15.40
CA SER A 63 -4.73 6.80 14.39
C SER A 63 -4.45 5.30 14.49
N ALA A 64 -4.76 4.57 13.41
CA ALA A 64 -4.65 3.12 13.38
C ALA A 64 -3.21 2.69 13.67
N LYS A 65 -3.07 1.89 14.73
CA LYS A 65 -1.83 1.39 15.35
C LYS A 65 -0.79 0.99 14.29
N ARG A 66 0.14 1.90 13.94
CA ARG A 66 1.22 1.64 12.97
C ARG A 66 2.06 0.48 13.50
N THR A 67 1.98 -0.68 12.85
CA THR A 67 2.80 -1.84 13.21
C THR A 67 4.27 -1.52 12.95
N SER A 68 5.14 -1.87 13.89
CA SER A 68 6.56 -1.55 13.86
C SER A 68 7.31 -2.35 12.79
N SER A 69 7.33 -1.86 11.55
CA SER A 69 8.07 -2.47 10.45
C SER A 69 8.62 -1.43 9.47
N VAL A 70 9.94 -1.27 9.44
CA VAL A 70 10.75 -0.45 8.51
C VAL A 70 10.35 1.03 8.48
N LYS A 71 11.23 1.93 8.95
CA LYS A 71 11.07 3.38 8.74
C LYS A 71 10.89 3.62 7.25
N GLN A 72 9.74 4.16 6.84
CA GLN A 72 9.37 4.43 5.46
C GLN A 72 9.05 5.93 5.37
N HIS A 73 9.49 6.57 4.29
CA HIS A 73 9.16 7.98 4.04
C HIS A 73 7.84 8.04 3.26
N SER A 74 6.96 8.92 3.72
CA SER A 74 5.67 9.19 3.08
C SER A 74 5.47 10.70 3.02
N LEU A 75 5.10 11.19 1.84
CA LEU A 75 4.66 12.56 1.60
C LEU A 75 3.24 12.50 1.02
N PHE A 76 2.35 13.36 1.51
CA PHE A 76 0.96 13.44 1.05
C PHE A 76 0.80 14.74 0.26
N ILE A 77 0.31 14.64 -0.96
CA ILE A 77 0.10 15.77 -1.87
C ILE A 77 -1.41 15.95 -1.99
N ILE A 78 -1.93 16.94 -1.27
CA ILE A 78 -3.36 17.23 -1.21
C ILE A 78 -3.69 18.30 -2.25
N PHE A 79 -4.59 17.98 -3.18
CA PHE A 79 -4.93 18.86 -4.29
C PHE A 79 -5.86 19.98 -3.80
N ASP A 80 -5.54 21.23 -4.12
CA ASP A 80 -6.36 22.38 -3.69
C ASP A 80 -7.72 22.42 -4.41
N GLN A 81 -7.80 21.93 -5.66
CA GLN A 81 -9.02 21.88 -6.47
C GLN A 81 -9.20 20.51 -7.18
N PRO A 82 -9.60 19.46 -6.44
CA PRO A 82 -9.78 18.13 -7.02
C PRO A 82 -10.99 18.10 -7.97
N SER A 83 -10.76 17.59 -9.19
CA SER A 83 -11.74 17.56 -10.28
C SER A 83 -11.40 16.49 -11.32
N GLU A 84 -12.31 16.18 -12.25
CA GLU A 84 -11.98 15.31 -13.40
C GLU A 84 -10.78 15.82 -14.22
N ARG A 85 -10.46 17.11 -14.14
CA ARG A 85 -9.28 17.69 -14.78
C ARG A 85 -8.00 17.30 -14.04
N SER A 86 -7.97 17.37 -12.70
CA SER A 86 -6.80 16.90 -11.92
C SER A 86 -6.57 15.41 -12.12
N ASP A 87 -7.64 14.62 -12.23
CA ASP A 87 -7.54 13.17 -12.44
C ASP A 87 -6.97 12.83 -13.84
N LYS A 88 -7.33 13.61 -14.87
CA LYS A 88 -6.70 13.51 -16.20
C LYS A 88 -5.23 13.92 -16.16
N GLN A 89 -4.90 15.07 -15.56
CA GLN A 89 -3.51 15.52 -15.41
C GLN A 89 -2.68 14.51 -14.60
N LEU A 90 -3.25 13.86 -13.59
CA LEU A 90 -2.62 12.78 -12.83
C LEU A 90 -2.38 11.55 -13.71
N SER A 91 -3.34 11.16 -14.55
CA SER A 91 -3.15 10.04 -15.49
C SER A 91 -2.08 10.33 -16.55
N GLU A 92 -1.98 11.58 -17.03
CA GLU A 92 -0.95 12.04 -17.97
C GLU A 92 0.44 12.05 -17.32
N TRP A 93 0.56 12.63 -16.14
CA TRP A 93 1.80 12.65 -15.36
C TRP A 93 2.30 11.24 -15.00
N LEU A 94 1.40 10.34 -14.59
CA LEU A 94 1.74 8.94 -14.32
C LEU A 94 2.24 8.21 -15.58
N ARG A 95 1.71 8.54 -16.77
CA ARG A 95 2.24 8.01 -18.04
C ARG A 95 3.62 8.59 -18.36
N GLU A 96 3.82 9.89 -18.14
CA GLU A 96 5.11 10.57 -18.38
C GLU A 96 6.25 9.98 -17.53
N LYS A 97 5.97 9.57 -16.28
CA LYS A 97 6.97 8.97 -15.38
C LYS A 97 7.09 7.45 -15.48
N ASP A 98 6.60 6.84 -16.57
CA ASP A 98 6.55 5.38 -16.76
C ASP A 98 6.00 4.63 -15.53
N ALA A 99 4.95 5.16 -14.90
CA ALA A 99 4.36 4.53 -13.73
C ALA A 99 3.64 3.23 -14.11
N HIS A 100 3.77 2.20 -13.29
CA HIS A 100 3.16 0.89 -13.51
C HIS A 100 2.06 0.64 -12.48
N TYR A 101 0.85 0.30 -12.91
CA TYR A 101 -0.25 -0.02 -12.00
C TYR A 101 -0.10 -1.43 -11.41
N GLU A 102 -0.18 -1.55 -10.08
CA GLU A 102 -0.16 -2.82 -9.35
C GLU A 102 -1.59 -3.20 -8.90
N PRO A 103 -2.33 -4.03 -9.67
CA PRO A 103 -3.77 -4.26 -9.44
C PRO A 103 -4.11 -4.99 -8.14
N LEU A 104 -3.15 -5.71 -7.55
CA LEU A 104 -3.34 -6.41 -6.27
C LEU A 104 -3.39 -5.46 -5.06
N LYS A 105 -2.68 -4.32 -5.16
CA LYS A 105 -2.65 -3.28 -4.12
C LYS A 105 -3.45 -2.03 -4.51
N LYS A 106 -3.82 -1.91 -5.79
CA LYS A 106 -4.43 -0.72 -6.41
C LYS A 106 -3.62 0.54 -6.17
N VAL A 107 -2.34 0.50 -6.56
CA VAL A 107 -1.39 1.61 -6.45
C VAL A 107 -0.57 1.70 -7.74
N PHE A 108 0.05 2.85 -7.98
CA PHE A 108 1.04 3.02 -9.05
C PHE A 108 2.46 2.89 -8.50
N LEU A 109 3.39 2.43 -9.32
CA LEU A 109 4.80 2.22 -8.99
C LEU A 109 5.69 2.94 -10.01
N ILE A 110 6.51 3.89 -9.57
CA ILE A 110 7.55 4.52 -10.39
C ILE A 110 8.89 3.87 -10.04
N ASN A 111 9.56 3.29 -11.03
CA ASN A 111 10.84 2.60 -10.82
C ASN A 111 11.97 3.56 -10.40
N GLY A 112 11.96 4.79 -10.94
CA GLY A 112 13.00 5.80 -10.69
C GLY A 112 14.39 5.30 -11.05
N GLN A 113 15.39 5.69 -10.26
CA GLN A 113 16.79 5.27 -10.44
C GLN A 113 17.09 3.89 -9.81
N GLN A 114 16.16 3.35 -8.99
CA GLN A 114 16.33 2.08 -8.30
C GLN A 114 15.07 1.19 -8.45
N PRO A 115 14.92 0.45 -9.57
CA PRO A 115 13.73 -0.38 -9.83
C PRO A 115 13.46 -1.46 -8.77
N ALA A 116 14.47 -1.89 -8.00
CA ALA A 116 14.30 -2.81 -6.88
C ALA A 116 13.66 -2.18 -5.62
N ASN A 117 13.48 -0.86 -5.62
CA ASN A 117 12.86 -0.07 -4.55
C ASN A 117 12.02 1.07 -5.18
N PRO A 118 10.94 0.73 -5.91
CA PRO A 118 10.12 1.72 -6.60
C PRO A 118 9.44 2.65 -5.61
N ILE A 119 9.14 3.86 -6.07
CA ILE A 119 8.30 4.82 -5.35
C ILE A 119 6.85 4.41 -5.58
N THR A 120 6.13 4.11 -4.50
CA THR A 120 4.69 3.81 -4.56
C THR A 120 3.90 5.12 -4.54
N ILE A 121 2.93 5.24 -5.45
CA ILE A 121 1.92 6.30 -5.47
C ILE A 121 0.58 5.65 -5.13
N ALA A 122 0.02 6.05 -4.01
CA ALA A 122 -1.25 5.60 -3.47
C ALA A 122 -2.21 6.79 -3.31
N ASN A 123 -3.45 6.56 -2.91
CA ASN A 123 -4.35 7.64 -2.53
C ASN A 123 -3.85 8.27 -1.23
N ALA A 124 -3.98 9.60 -1.06
CA ALA A 124 -3.63 10.25 0.21
C ALA A 124 -4.61 9.86 1.34
N PHE A 125 -5.84 9.47 0.98
CA PHE A 125 -6.92 9.13 1.89
C PHE A 125 -7.10 7.60 2.00
N LEU A 126 -7.52 7.13 3.18
CA LEU A 126 -7.82 5.71 3.40
C LEU A 126 -8.97 5.26 2.47
N PRO A 127 -8.90 4.07 1.85
CA PRO A 127 -7.98 2.96 2.14
C PRO A 127 -6.57 3.04 1.52
N GLY A 128 -6.24 4.11 0.78
CA GLY A 128 -4.97 4.24 0.04
C GLY A 128 -5.03 3.70 -1.40
N GLU A 129 -6.18 3.19 -1.83
CA GLU A 129 -6.39 2.61 -3.17
C GLU A 129 -6.64 3.70 -4.23
N LEU A 130 -6.01 3.55 -5.40
CA LEU A 130 -6.26 4.34 -6.61
C LEU A 130 -6.90 3.45 -7.70
N PRO A 131 -7.82 3.99 -8.51
CA PRO A 131 -8.34 3.29 -9.70
C PRO A 131 -7.26 3.10 -10.79
N ASP A 132 -7.50 2.18 -11.74
CA ASP A 132 -6.64 2.06 -12.92
C ASP A 132 -6.93 3.21 -13.92
N LEU A 133 -6.24 4.32 -13.68
CA LEU A 133 -6.27 5.52 -14.51
C LEU A 133 -5.81 5.29 -15.96
N PHE A 134 -5.22 4.13 -16.31
CA PHE A 134 -4.79 3.85 -17.67
C PHE A 134 -5.82 3.12 -18.52
N ARG A 135 -6.84 2.51 -17.90
CA ARG A 135 -7.85 1.66 -18.55
C ARG A 135 -9.23 2.31 -18.71
N ASP A 136 -9.32 3.61 -18.45
CA ASP A 136 -10.59 4.33 -18.30
C ASP A 136 -11.52 3.76 -17.22
N GLU A 137 -11.00 2.90 -16.32
CA GLU A 137 -11.64 2.49 -15.06
C GLU A 137 -11.58 3.63 -14.03
N ARG A 138 -11.87 4.87 -14.47
CA ARG A 138 -11.99 6.04 -13.60
C ARG A 138 -13.11 5.78 -12.60
N GLY A 139 -12.73 5.62 -11.33
CA GLY A 139 -13.68 5.45 -10.24
C GLY A 139 -14.67 6.61 -10.19
N SER A 140 -15.86 6.38 -9.65
CA SER A 140 -16.87 7.43 -9.47
C SER A 140 -16.50 8.49 -8.42
N GLU A 141 -15.36 8.34 -7.74
CA GLU A 141 -14.84 9.28 -6.76
C GLU A 141 -13.61 10.02 -7.31
N ILE A 142 -13.67 11.35 -7.26
CA ILE A 142 -12.60 12.26 -7.66
C ILE A 142 -11.39 12.10 -6.71
N ILE A 143 -10.19 12.05 -7.26
CA ILE A 143 -8.96 11.89 -6.45
C ILE A 143 -8.64 13.22 -5.77
N LYS A 144 -8.74 13.25 -4.44
CA LYS A 144 -8.50 14.44 -3.59
C LYS A 144 -7.01 14.70 -3.31
N GLY A 145 -6.16 13.72 -3.57
CA GLY A 145 -4.73 13.79 -3.34
C GLY A 145 -4.06 12.42 -3.42
N ILE A 146 -2.74 12.44 -3.56
CA ILE A 146 -1.90 11.23 -3.67
C ILE A 146 -0.89 11.16 -2.53
N SER A 147 -0.55 9.94 -2.09
CA SER A 147 0.57 9.71 -1.18
C SER A 147 1.73 9.09 -1.96
N LEU A 148 2.88 9.76 -1.91
CA LEU A 148 4.15 9.24 -2.41
C LEU A 148 4.84 8.53 -1.25
N ILE A 149 5.27 7.29 -1.48
CA ILE A 149 5.71 6.37 -0.43
C ILE A 149 6.97 5.63 -0.90
N VAL A 150 8.07 5.73 -0.15
CA VAL A 150 9.35 5.08 -0.52
C VAL A 150 10.12 4.58 0.71
N LYS A 151 10.81 3.46 0.58
CA LYS A 151 11.67 2.92 1.67
C LYS A 151 13.08 3.51 1.54
N PRO A 152 13.68 4.00 2.64
CA PRO A 152 15.06 4.48 2.64
C PRO A 152 16.04 3.32 2.36
N PRO A 153 17.16 3.58 1.69
CA PRO A 153 18.17 2.57 1.40
C PRO A 153 18.90 2.12 2.68
N LEU A 154 19.30 0.85 2.76
CA LEU A 154 20.10 0.32 3.88
C LEU A 154 21.48 0.98 4.05
N ARG A 155 21.96 1.76 3.06
CA ARG A 155 23.25 2.47 3.10
C ARG A 155 23.10 3.84 2.45
N LYS A 156 23.48 4.92 3.16
CA LYS A 156 23.43 6.31 2.67
C LYS A 156 24.02 6.51 1.26
N ARG A 157 25.06 5.77 0.85
CA ARG A 157 25.63 5.85 -0.52
C ARG A 157 24.66 5.51 -1.67
N ARG A 158 23.48 4.93 -1.39
CA ARG A 158 22.48 4.53 -2.39
C ARG A 158 21.26 5.46 -2.37
N ASN A 159 21.45 6.75 -2.07
CA ASN A 159 20.36 7.67 -1.82
C ASN A 159 19.67 8.27 -3.05
N GLN A 160 20.11 7.93 -4.26
CA GLN A 160 19.57 8.46 -5.52
C GLN A 160 18.03 8.38 -5.60
N GLN A 161 17.43 7.32 -5.06
CA GLN A 161 15.96 7.17 -5.04
C GLN A 161 15.25 8.15 -4.09
N MET A 162 15.90 8.63 -3.02
CA MET A 162 15.32 9.64 -2.13
C MET A 162 15.35 11.03 -2.77
N VAL A 163 16.38 11.32 -3.57
CA VAL A 163 16.45 12.55 -4.38
C VAL A 163 15.30 12.57 -5.39
N VAL A 164 15.15 11.51 -6.19
CA VAL A 164 14.03 11.35 -7.15
C VAL A 164 12.66 11.41 -6.45
N PHE A 165 12.54 10.86 -5.25
CA PHE A 165 11.31 10.93 -4.45
C PHE A 165 10.94 12.37 -4.05
N VAL A 166 11.93 13.16 -3.62
CA VAL A 166 11.73 14.59 -3.31
C VAL A 166 11.43 15.39 -4.58
N GLU A 167 12.15 15.14 -5.68
CA GLU A 167 11.91 15.78 -6.98
C GLU A 167 10.48 15.54 -7.47
N LEU A 168 10.03 14.29 -7.50
CA LEU A 168 8.65 13.93 -7.89
C LEU A 168 7.60 14.55 -6.96
N ALA A 169 7.89 14.67 -5.66
CA ALA A 169 6.99 15.32 -4.72
C ALA A 169 6.86 16.83 -4.98
N LYS A 170 7.98 17.53 -5.21
CA LYS A 170 7.98 18.96 -5.58
C LYS A 170 7.32 19.18 -6.94
N GLU A 171 7.60 18.33 -7.92
CA GLU A 171 7.01 18.40 -9.26
C GLU A 171 5.48 18.26 -9.20
N ALA A 172 4.97 17.19 -8.57
CA ALA A 172 3.54 16.99 -8.40
C ALA A 172 2.88 18.13 -7.60
N ALA A 173 3.53 18.66 -6.57
CA ALA A 173 3.04 19.84 -5.85
C ALA A 173 2.83 21.06 -6.77
N THR A 174 3.77 21.32 -7.67
CA THR A 174 3.64 22.41 -8.65
C THR A 174 2.58 22.13 -9.73
N LEU A 175 2.46 20.88 -10.20
CA LEU A 175 1.51 20.50 -11.26
C LEU A 175 0.05 20.57 -10.81
N PHE A 176 -0.22 20.18 -9.56
CA PHE A 176 -1.58 20.15 -9.00
C PHE A 176 -1.94 21.39 -8.18
N ASN A 177 -1.02 22.36 -8.04
CA ASN A 177 -1.10 23.46 -7.06
C ASN A 177 -1.51 22.91 -5.69
N ALA A 178 -0.67 22.04 -5.15
CA ALA A 178 -1.03 21.14 -4.06
C ALA A 178 -0.11 21.30 -2.86
N ASN A 179 -0.70 21.17 -1.67
CA ASN A 179 0.02 21.22 -0.41
C ASN A 179 0.69 19.87 -0.11
N VAL A 180 2.02 19.87 0.07
CA VAL A 180 2.79 18.69 0.46
C VAL A 180 2.85 18.61 1.99
N LEU A 181 2.40 17.49 2.53
CA LEU A 181 2.41 17.18 3.95
C LEU A 181 3.33 16.01 4.28
N ASP A 182 3.97 16.04 5.45
CA ASP A 182 4.84 14.98 5.95
C ASP A 182 4.08 13.86 6.70
N THR A 183 4.81 12.96 7.36
CA THR A 183 4.21 11.85 8.14
C THR A 183 3.44 12.30 9.39
N GLU A 184 3.62 13.56 9.81
CA GLU A 184 2.95 14.25 10.93
C GLU A 184 1.85 15.21 10.45
N HIS A 185 1.56 15.24 9.14
CA HIS A 185 0.60 16.12 8.47
C HIS A 185 0.96 17.61 8.55
N LYS A 186 2.25 17.93 8.70
CA LYS A 186 2.79 19.30 8.62
C LYS A 186 3.26 19.59 7.20
N ALA A 187 3.21 20.87 6.79
CA ALA A 187 3.73 21.29 5.50
C ALA A 187 5.23 20.92 5.38
N ALA A 188 5.59 20.22 4.30
CA ALA A 188 6.97 19.77 4.08
C ALA A 188 7.86 20.94 3.65
N THR A 189 8.91 21.21 4.44
CA THR A 189 9.88 22.28 4.22
C THR A 189 11.16 21.75 3.57
N GLU A 190 12.06 22.64 3.16
CA GLU A 190 13.40 22.24 2.69
C GLU A 190 14.19 21.46 3.74
N GLU A 191 13.97 21.71 5.03
CA GLU A 191 14.53 20.89 6.12
C GLU A 191 13.94 19.47 6.13
N THR A 192 12.63 19.33 5.90
CA THR A 192 11.98 18.02 5.75
C THR A 192 12.56 17.24 4.57
N TYR A 193 12.76 17.91 3.42
CA TYR A 193 13.33 17.29 2.22
C TYR A 193 14.80 16.90 2.42
N ALA A 194 15.62 17.77 3.01
CA ALA A 194 17.00 17.48 3.38
C ALA A 194 17.08 16.28 4.34
N GLN A 195 16.19 16.19 5.34
CA GLN A 195 16.12 15.06 6.27
C GLN A 195 15.73 13.73 5.61
N ILE A 196 14.86 13.75 4.59
CA ILE A 196 14.48 12.57 3.79
C ILE A 196 15.65 12.10 2.92
N ILE A 197 16.40 13.04 2.33
CA ILE A 197 17.64 12.76 1.60
C ILE A 197 18.74 12.34 2.61
N GLY A 198 18.67 12.78 3.87
CA GLY A 198 19.65 12.48 4.90
C GLY A 198 20.97 13.22 4.71
N GLU A 199 20.89 14.46 4.20
CA GLU A 199 21.96 15.47 4.31
C GLU A 199 22.13 15.94 5.77
#